data_AF-A0A4Y3M7M7-F1
#
_entry.id   AF-A0A4Y3M7M7-F1
#
_cell.length_a   1.000
_cell.length_b   1.000
_cell.length_c   1.000
_cell.angle_alpha   90.00
_cell.angle_beta   90.00
_cell.angle_gamma   90.00
#
_symmetry.space_group_name_H-M   'P 1'
#
loop_
_entity.id
_entity.type
_entity.pdbx_description
1 polymer ?
#
loop_
_entity_poly.entity_id
_entity_poly.type
_entity_poly.pdbx_seq_one_letter_code
_entity_poly.pdbx_strand_id
1 'polypeptide(L)'
;MLNVFAHVPSDTSQTSPFPVDASPLQILGHSGTFDAFYYIKTNPDLTKLGTGVLRHYHQHGWREGRKPNPFFDPHWYLSQNRDVIGDPLLHYILRGEQEGRRPIAWFDPVWYARTYSVPGGMLALAHYLLNRHNTPLRPIPEFDPDFYLRAYPDVAKAGLDALEHYMIQGFREARKPFDGFDPLYYRRKYLRHSPDSNPLLHYLENRDRPDVHPSSPETEISVFGEIKRRSKPGPLFEKVRPLPKSAIRRARVLAYYLPQFHTIPENDAWWGEGFTEWTNLPRGIPRFSDHYQPRIPRDLGHYTLNSPEILERQAAMAHAAGIEGFVFYFYWFN
;
A
#
# COMPACT_ATOMS: atom_id res chain seq x y z
N MET A 1 11.63 34.54 -33.82
CA MET A 1 13.06 34.92 -33.74
C MET A 1 13.38 35.29 -32.31
N LEU A 2 14.13 34.44 -31.61
CA LEU A 2 15.25 34.83 -30.75
C LEU A 2 15.77 33.55 -30.10
N ASN A 3 16.89 33.12 -30.67
CA ASN A 3 17.72 32.01 -30.26
C ASN A 3 18.45 32.43 -28.99
N VAL A 4 18.35 31.67 -27.90
CA VAL A 4 19.29 31.76 -26.78
C VAL A 4 19.69 30.34 -26.39
N PHE A 5 20.50 29.72 -27.23
CA PHE A 5 21.34 28.61 -26.80
C PHE A 5 22.40 29.19 -25.87
N ALA A 6 22.16 29.09 -24.57
CA ALA A 6 23.21 29.25 -23.58
C ALA A 6 24.12 28.02 -23.69
N HIS A 7 25.28 28.23 -24.29
CA HIS A 7 26.41 27.29 -24.29
C HIS A 7 26.87 27.12 -22.83
N VAL A 8 26.47 26.02 -22.21
CA VAL A 8 27.10 25.57 -20.96
C VAL A 8 28.40 24.89 -21.36
N PRO A 9 29.58 25.30 -20.85
CA PRO A 9 30.82 24.61 -21.14
C PRO A 9 30.75 23.20 -20.53
N SER A 10 30.80 22.19 -21.38
CA SER A 10 31.03 20.80 -21.00
C SER A 10 32.49 20.64 -20.60
N ASP A 11 32.79 20.89 -19.32
CA ASP A 11 34.07 20.48 -18.75
C ASP A 11 33.84 19.80 -17.40
N THR A 12 33.47 18.53 -17.47
CA THR A 12 33.52 17.60 -16.33
C THR A 12 34.30 16.38 -16.77
N SER A 13 35.60 16.54 -17.01
CA SER A 13 36.53 15.41 -16.91
C SER A 13 36.66 15.02 -15.43
N GLN A 14 35.63 14.38 -14.87
CA GLN A 14 35.83 13.61 -13.65
C GLN A 14 36.67 12.39 -14.02
N THR A 15 37.96 12.51 -13.77
CA THR A 15 38.93 11.42 -13.83
C THR A 15 38.44 10.28 -12.96
N SER A 16 38.38 9.06 -13.52
CA SER A 16 38.14 7.81 -12.78
C SER A 16 38.87 7.83 -11.42
N PRO A 17 38.21 7.43 -10.31
CA PRO A 17 38.88 7.35 -9.00
C PRO A 17 39.96 6.27 -8.96
N PHE A 18 40.08 5.46 -10.01
CA PHE A 18 41.10 4.42 -10.16
C PHE A 18 42.27 4.90 -11.03
N PRO A 19 43.52 4.51 -10.70
CA PRO A 19 44.67 4.72 -11.55
C PRO A 19 44.44 4.20 -12.98
N VAL A 20 45.04 4.87 -13.97
CA VAL A 20 44.87 4.54 -15.40
C VAL A 20 45.36 3.11 -15.73
N ASP A 21 46.32 2.60 -14.96
CA ASP A 21 46.92 1.28 -15.06
C ASP A 21 46.30 0.24 -14.11
N ALA A 22 45.22 0.58 -13.39
CA ALA A 22 44.56 -0.35 -12.48
C ALA A 22 43.97 -1.54 -13.24
N SER A 23 44.36 -2.75 -12.83
CA SER A 23 43.77 -3.98 -13.36
C SER A 23 42.27 -4.08 -13.01
N PRO A 24 41.46 -4.81 -13.80
CA PRO A 24 40.05 -5.06 -13.48
C PRO A 24 39.82 -5.57 -12.06
N LEU A 25 40.70 -6.44 -11.56
CA LEU A 25 40.60 -6.98 -10.21
C LEU A 25 40.84 -5.91 -9.13
N GLN A 26 41.77 -4.97 -9.36
CA GLN A 26 41.99 -3.85 -8.45
C GLN A 26 40.79 -2.90 -8.44
N ILE A 27 40.20 -2.62 -9.60
CA ILE A 27 38.99 -1.78 -9.71
C ILE A 27 37.83 -2.43 -8.97
N LEU A 28 37.51 -3.70 -9.27
CA LEU A 28 36.44 -4.43 -8.60
C LEU A 28 36.67 -4.51 -7.08
N GLY A 29 37.87 -4.86 -6.66
CA GLY A 29 38.23 -5.03 -5.24
C GLY A 29 38.22 -3.74 -4.42
N HIS A 30 38.63 -2.61 -5.00
CA HIS A 30 38.67 -1.32 -4.30
C HIS A 30 37.41 -0.47 -4.48
N SER A 31 36.49 -0.85 -5.37
CA SER A 31 35.24 -0.10 -5.61
C SER A 31 34.28 -0.08 -4.42
N GLY A 32 34.42 -1.00 -3.47
CA GLY A 32 33.44 -1.20 -2.38
C GLY A 32 32.12 -1.82 -2.84
N THR A 33 32.04 -2.32 -4.07
CA THR A 33 30.82 -2.93 -4.64
C THR A 33 30.90 -4.46 -4.76
N PHE A 34 32.05 -5.07 -4.50
CA PHE A 34 32.17 -6.53 -4.40
C PHE A 34 32.19 -6.95 -2.92
N ASP A 35 31.15 -7.66 -2.47
CA ASP A 35 31.05 -8.19 -1.12
C ASP A 35 31.44 -9.67 -1.12
N ALA A 36 32.70 -9.95 -0.73
CA ALA A 36 33.23 -11.31 -0.70
C ALA A 36 32.46 -12.23 0.27
N PHE A 37 31.95 -11.70 1.39
CA PHE A 37 31.20 -12.48 2.37
C PHE A 37 29.84 -12.86 1.80
N TYR A 38 29.10 -11.91 1.25
CA TYR A 38 27.84 -12.18 0.55
C TYR A 38 28.05 -13.17 -0.61
N TYR A 39 29.10 -12.96 -1.40
CA TYR A 39 29.40 -13.81 -2.55
C TYR A 39 29.64 -15.26 -2.12
N ILE A 40 30.46 -15.52 -1.09
CA ILE A 40 30.68 -16.87 -0.57
C ILE A 40 29.40 -17.45 0.04
N LYS A 41 28.68 -16.66 0.85
CA LYS A 41 27.46 -17.11 1.53
C LYS A 41 26.37 -17.56 0.56
N THR A 42 26.22 -16.86 -0.56
CA THR A 42 25.24 -17.17 -1.61
C THR A 42 25.73 -18.22 -2.61
N ASN A 43 27.00 -18.60 -2.54
CA ASN A 43 27.65 -19.56 -3.44
C ASN A 43 28.48 -20.58 -2.65
N PRO A 44 27.84 -21.53 -1.95
CA PRO A 44 28.52 -22.45 -1.03
C PRO A 44 29.59 -23.33 -1.71
N ASP A 45 29.47 -23.57 -3.01
CA ASP A 45 30.45 -24.28 -3.84
C ASP A 45 31.81 -23.57 -3.91
N LEU A 46 31.84 -22.27 -3.67
CA LEU A 46 33.04 -21.44 -3.72
C LEU A 46 33.73 -21.26 -2.35
N THR A 47 33.21 -21.86 -1.28
CA THR A 47 33.73 -21.69 0.09
C THR A 47 35.24 -21.99 0.19
N LYS A 48 35.75 -22.94 -0.59
CA LYS A 48 37.17 -23.31 -0.59
C LYS A 48 38.08 -22.32 -1.32
N LEU A 49 37.54 -21.40 -2.11
CA LEU A 49 38.33 -20.43 -2.87
C LEU A 49 38.87 -19.28 -2.02
N GLY A 50 38.27 -18.99 -0.86
CA GLY A 50 38.70 -17.91 0.02
C GLY A 50 38.83 -16.58 -0.73
N THR A 51 40.02 -15.97 -0.72
CA THR A 51 40.31 -14.71 -1.41
C THR A 51 40.26 -14.81 -2.95
N GLY A 52 40.23 -16.02 -3.51
CA GLY A 52 40.09 -16.25 -4.95
C GLY A 52 38.71 -15.90 -5.52
N VAL A 53 37.70 -15.62 -4.68
CA VAL A 53 36.32 -15.37 -5.16
C VAL A 53 36.18 -14.12 -6.02
N LEU A 54 36.98 -13.08 -5.79
CA LEU A 54 36.97 -11.88 -6.64
C LEU A 54 37.42 -12.22 -8.07
N ARG A 55 38.47 -13.04 -8.19
CA ARG A 55 38.97 -13.53 -9.48
C ARG A 55 37.93 -14.43 -10.15
N HIS A 56 37.33 -15.34 -9.39
CA HIS A 56 36.24 -16.18 -9.87
C HIS A 56 35.09 -15.34 -10.43
N TYR A 57 34.64 -14.31 -9.70
CA TYR A 57 33.57 -13.45 -10.17
C TYR A 57 33.88 -12.82 -11.53
N HIS A 58 35.05 -12.19 -11.66
CA HIS A 58 35.48 -11.53 -12.89
C HIS A 58 35.60 -12.51 -14.08
N GLN A 59 36.07 -13.73 -13.84
CA GLN A 59 36.30 -14.73 -14.89
C GLN A 59 35.07 -15.56 -15.24
N HIS A 60 34.18 -15.83 -14.27
CA HIS A 60 33.09 -16.78 -14.42
C HIS A 60 31.78 -16.29 -13.80
N GLY A 61 31.84 -15.77 -12.58
CA GLY A 61 30.67 -15.51 -11.75
C GLY A 61 29.59 -14.64 -12.39
N TRP A 62 29.96 -13.53 -13.03
CA TRP A 62 28.95 -12.68 -13.68
C TRP A 62 28.28 -13.35 -14.88
N ARG A 63 28.98 -14.25 -15.60
CA ARG A 63 28.42 -15.04 -16.71
C ARG A 63 27.47 -16.13 -16.22
N GLU A 64 27.70 -16.60 -15.00
CA GLU A 64 26.82 -17.53 -14.29
C GLU A 64 25.64 -16.82 -13.60
N GLY A 65 25.57 -15.49 -13.68
CA GLY A 65 24.53 -14.70 -13.01
C GLY A 65 24.72 -14.53 -11.51
N ARG A 66 25.88 -14.89 -10.95
CA ARG A 66 26.16 -14.78 -9.52
C ARG A 66 26.27 -13.32 -9.13
N LYS A 67 25.56 -12.92 -8.09
CA LYS A 67 25.48 -11.52 -7.65
C LYS A 67 26.69 -11.16 -6.79
N PRO A 68 27.46 -10.10 -7.11
CA PRO A 68 28.63 -9.67 -6.33
C PRO A 68 28.24 -9.01 -5.00
N ASN A 69 27.00 -8.53 -4.89
CA ASN A 69 26.38 -7.95 -3.70
C ASN A 69 24.83 -8.03 -3.86
N PRO A 70 24.01 -7.76 -2.82
CA PRO A 70 22.55 -7.87 -2.92
C PRO A 70 21.87 -6.85 -3.85
N PHE A 71 22.59 -5.82 -4.28
CA PHE A 71 22.09 -4.65 -5.00
C PHE A 71 22.65 -4.51 -6.43
N PHE A 72 23.37 -5.53 -6.90
CA PHE A 72 23.84 -5.63 -8.27
C PHE A 72 23.48 -7.00 -8.83
N ASP A 73 22.65 -7.01 -9.88
CA ASP A 73 22.26 -8.24 -10.57
C ASP A 73 22.83 -8.21 -12.00
N PRO A 74 23.86 -9.03 -12.29
CA PRO A 74 24.49 -9.04 -13.62
C PRO A 74 23.51 -9.29 -14.77
N HIS A 75 22.57 -10.21 -14.60
CA HIS A 75 21.60 -10.55 -15.64
C HIS A 75 20.59 -9.43 -15.83
N TRP A 76 20.08 -8.88 -14.73
CA TRP A 76 19.17 -7.74 -14.80
C TRP A 76 19.87 -6.55 -15.46
N TYR A 77 21.08 -6.21 -15.03
CA TYR A 77 21.85 -5.09 -15.56
C TYR A 77 22.05 -5.22 -17.07
N LEU A 78 22.52 -6.37 -17.55
CA LEU A 78 22.70 -6.62 -18.99
C LEU A 78 21.37 -6.63 -19.76
N SER A 79 20.27 -7.08 -19.15
CA SER A 79 18.94 -7.04 -19.79
C SER A 79 18.45 -5.61 -20.06
N GLN A 80 18.78 -4.68 -19.16
CA GLN A 80 18.45 -3.26 -19.29
C GLN A 80 19.46 -2.49 -20.15
N ASN A 81 20.66 -3.01 -20.31
CA ASN A 81 21.81 -2.33 -20.91
C ASN A 81 22.43 -3.21 -22.00
N ARG A 82 21.69 -3.42 -23.09
CA ARG A 82 22.06 -4.36 -24.18
C ARG A 82 23.33 -3.95 -24.94
N ASP A 83 23.76 -2.70 -24.78
CA ASP A 83 25.00 -2.16 -25.33
C ASP A 83 26.26 -2.59 -24.55
N VAL A 84 26.10 -3.08 -23.32
CA VAL A 84 27.21 -3.48 -22.46
C VAL A 84 27.76 -4.83 -22.89
N ILE A 85 29.05 -4.86 -23.21
CA ILE A 85 29.80 -6.07 -23.57
C ILE A 85 30.86 -6.32 -22.49
N GLY A 86 30.89 -7.54 -21.96
CA GLY A 86 31.87 -7.96 -20.96
C GLY A 86 31.33 -7.92 -19.52
N ASP A 87 32.22 -7.70 -18.55
CA ASP A 87 31.91 -7.72 -17.12
C ASP A 87 30.99 -6.55 -16.73
N PRO A 88 29.73 -6.82 -16.32
CA PRO A 88 28.75 -5.78 -16.07
C PRO A 88 29.04 -4.95 -14.82
N LEU A 89 29.64 -5.55 -13.77
CA LEU A 89 29.98 -4.79 -12.56
C LEU A 89 31.16 -3.85 -12.86
N LEU A 90 32.17 -4.33 -13.60
CA LEU A 90 33.27 -3.48 -14.03
C LEU A 90 32.78 -2.31 -14.90
N HIS A 91 31.86 -2.58 -15.83
CA HIS A 91 31.21 -1.53 -16.61
C HIS A 91 30.47 -0.52 -15.72
N TYR A 92 29.68 -1.00 -14.76
CA TYR A 92 28.95 -0.14 -13.83
C TYR A 92 29.86 0.80 -13.05
N ILE A 93 30.95 0.27 -12.49
CA ILE A 93 31.94 1.04 -11.72
C ILE A 93 32.60 2.11 -12.58
N LEU A 94 32.99 1.78 -13.81
CA LEU A 94 33.75 2.68 -14.67
C LEU A 94 32.90 3.73 -15.37
N ARG A 95 31.62 3.43 -15.64
CA ARG A 95 30.75 4.26 -16.49
C ARG A 95 29.29 4.25 -16.07
N GLY A 96 28.77 3.06 -15.75
CA GLY A 96 27.32 2.88 -15.60
C GLY A 96 26.68 3.76 -14.53
N GLU A 97 27.32 3.95 -13.38
CA GLU A 97 26.76 4.83 -12.34
C GLU A 97 26.79 6.31 -12.76
N GLN A 98 27.86 6.75 -13.42
CA GLN A 98 27.96 8.11 -13.96
C GLN A 98 26.90 8.38 -15.03
N GLU A 99 26.59 7.36 -15.84
CA GLU A 99 25.51 7.38 -16.83
C GLU A 99 24.12 7.25 -16.19
N GLY A 100 24.02 7.12 -14.86
CA GLY A 100 22.77 6.99 -14.12
C GLY A 100 22.08 5.62 -14.30
N ARG A 101 22.77 4.62 -14.83
CA ARG A 101 22.22 3.27 -15.00
C ARG A 101 22.02 2.65 -13.64
N ARG A 102 20.86 2.03 -13.42
CA ARG A 102 20.60 1.29 -12.18
C ARG A 102 21.37 -0.03 -12.17
N PRO A 103 21.92 -0.49 -11.04
CA PRO A 103 22.53 -1.82 -10.90
C PRO A 103 21.50 -2.93 -10.65
N ILE A 104 20.31 -2.55 -10.16
CA ILE A 104 19.16 -3.41 -9.92
C ILE A 104 17.87 -2.56 -9.86
N ALA A 105 16.70 -3.18 -10.01
CA ALA A 105 15.43 -2.45 -10.06
C ALA A 105 15.15 -1.59 -8.80
N TRP A 106 15.63 -2.05 -7.64
CA TRP A 106 15.42 -1.43 -6.33
C TRP A 106 16.62 -0.63 -5.79
N PHE A 107 17.50 -0.16 -6.67
CA PHE A 107 18.51 0.85 -6.32
C PHE A 107 18.56 1.94 -7.39
N ASP A 108 18.33 3.20 -6.99
CA ASP A 108 18.40 4.35 -7.89
C ASP A 108 19.63 5.21 -7.52
N PRO A 109 20.76 5.09 -8.24
CA PRO A 109 21.98 5.81 -7.90
C PRO A 109 21.82 7.34 -8.08
N VAL A 110 21.02 7.77 -9.05
CA VAL A 110 20.82 9.19 -9.35
C VAL A 110 20.02 9.86 -8.24
N TRP A 111 18.92 9.23 -7.85
CA TRP A 111 18.12 9.73 -6.73
C TRP A 111 18.90 9.65 -5.41
N TYR A 112 19.62 8.54 -5.18
CA TYR A 112 20.39 8.32 -3.97
C TYR A 112 21.46 9.40 -3.77
N ALA A 113 22.27 9.67 -4.81
CA ALA A 113 23.33 10.69 -4.75
C ALA A 113 22.78 12.12 -4.60
N ARG A 114 21.54 12.39 -5.01
CA ARG A 114 20.87 13.68 -4.76
C ARG A 114 20.31 13.79 -3.34
N THR A 115 19.97 12.67 -2.74
CA THR A 115 19.31 12.60 -1.43
C THR A 115 20.32 12.56 -0.28
N TYR A 116 21.45 11.89 -0.49
CA TYR A 116 22.48 11.67 0.51
C TYR A 116 23.82 12.25 0.08
N SER A 117 24.59 12.76 1.04
CA SER A 117 25.94 13.28 0.79
C SER A 117 26.93 12.13 0.55
N VAL A 118 27.12 11.74 -0.72
CA VAL A 118 28.12 10.75 -1.12
C VAL A 118 29.49 11.43 -1.24
N PRO A 119 30.55 10.94 -0.58
CA PRO A 119 31.90 11.49 -0.73
C PRO A 119 32.39 11.46 -2.18
N GLY A 120 33.10 12.51 -2.59
CA GLY A 120 33.66 12.60 -3.94
C GLY A 120 34.57 11.40 -4.28
N GLY A 121 34.37 10.82 -5.46
CA GLY A 121 35.10 9.63 -5.91
C GLY A 121 34.56 8.29 -5.38
N MET A 122 33.58 8.30 -4.47
CA MET A 122 32.88 7.10 -4.01
C MET A 122 31.62 6.87 -4.85
N LEU A 123 31.37 5.61 -5.20
CA LEU A 123 30.11 5.24 -5.86
C LEU A 123 28.94 5.34 -4.88
N ALA A 124 27.77 5.78 -5.35
CA ALA A 124 26.52 5.77 -4.60
C ALA A 124 26.18 4.35 -4.09
N LEU A 125 26.35 3.33 -4.96
CA LEU A 125 26.15 1.94 -4.56
C LEU A 125 27.11 1.52 -3.44
N ALA A 126 28.40 1.89 -3.55
CA ALA A 126 29.40 1.57 -2.53
C ALA A 126 29.08 2.27 -1.20
N HIS A 127 28.68 3.54 -1.25
CA HIS A 127 28.25 4.30 -0.08
C HIS A 127 27.05 3.66 0.61
N TYR A 128 26.05 3.23 -0.17
CA TYR A 128 24.89 2.55 0.37
C TYR A 128 25.26 1.21 1.03
N LEU A 129 26.01 0.35 0.34
CA LEU A 129 26.44 -0.95 0.86
C LEU A 129 27.24 -0.83 2.17
N LEU A 130 28.09 0.18 2.29
CA LEU A 130 28.89 0.42 3.49
C LEU A 130 28.03 0.83 4.71
N ASN A 131 26.94 1.56 4.49
CA ASN A 131 26.22 2.27 5.55
C ASN A 131 24.83 1.72 5.87
N ARG A 132 24.21 0.93 4.98
CA ARG A 132 22.82 0.44 5.06
C ARG A 132 22.43 -0.29 6.35
N HIS A 133 23.39 -0.88 7.08
CA HIS A 133 23.13 -1.59 8.33
C HIS A 133 23.16 -0.70 9.58
N ASN A 134 23.77 0.48 9.48
CA ASN A 134 24.01 1.38 10.61
C ASN A 134 23.23 2.69 10.50
N THR A 135 22.65 2.97 9.33
CA THR A 135 21.96 4.22 9.03
C THR A 135 20.68 3.93 8.24
N PRO A 136 19.61 4.71 8.43
CA PRO A 136 18.33 4.51 7.77
C PRO A 136 18.35 5.03 6.33
N LEU A 137 19.19 4.42 5.50
CA LEU A 137 19.35 4.78 4.09
C LEU A 137 18.29 4.09 3.24
N ARG A 138 17.66 4.85 2.37
CA ARG A 138 16.73 4.36 1.36
C ARG A 138 17.49 4.11 0.06
N PRO A 139 17.35 2.93 -0.57
CA PRO A 139 17.96 2.68 -1.88
C PRO A 139 17.12 3.22 -3.04
N ILE A 140 15.82 3.45 -2.80
CA ILE A 140 14.84 4.05 -3.71
C ILE A 140 13.83 4.87 -2.89
N PRO A 141 13.14 5.85 -3.50
CA PRO A 141 12.06 6.58 -2.83
C PRO A 141 10.91 5.68 -2.34
N GLU A 142 10.59 4.63 -3.10
CA GLU A 142 9.47 3.71 -2.89
C GLU A 142 9.79 2.56 -1.91
N PHE A 143 10.80 2.73 -1.07
CA PHE A 143 11.02 1.84 0.06
C PHE A 143 11.52 2.64 1.25
N ASP A 144 10.82 2.52 2.37
CA ASP A 144 11.12 3.23 3.60
C ASP A 144 11.49 2.23 4.71
N PRO A 145 12.78 1.98 4.98
CA PRO A 145 13.22 1.04 6.01
C PRO A 145 12.70 1.39 7.41
N ASP A 146 12.63 2.68 7.75
CA ASP A 146 12.16 3.13 9.06
C ASP A 146 10.65 2.89 9.23
N PHE A 147 9.87 3.17 8.20
CA PHE A 147 8.47 2.76 8.16
C PHE A 147 8.36 1.24 8.28
N TYR A 148 9.14 0.50 7.49
CA TYR A 148 9.06 -0.96 7.42
C TYR A 148 9.35 -1.60 8.78
N LEU A 149 10.44 -1.23 9.44
CA LEU A 149 10.84 -1.79 10.74
C LEU A 149 9.87 -1.38 11.87
N ARG A 150 9.26 -0.19 11.80
CA ARG A 150 8.19 0.21 12.75
C ARG A 150 6.89 -0.55 12.53
N ALA A 151 6.51 -0.76 11.26
CA ALA A 151 5.30 -1.51 10.90
C ALA A 151 5.44 -3.01 11.19
N TYR A 152 6.67 -3.52 11.19
CA TYR A 152 7.01 -4.94 11.30
C TYR A 152 8.03 -5.21 12.42
N PRO A 153 7.61 -5.16 13.71
CA PRO A 153 8.51 -5.34 14.84
C PRO A 153 9.18 -6.71 14.91
N ASP A 154 8.61 -7.74 14.26
CA ASP A 154 9.21 -9.06 14.14
C ASP A 154 10.50 -9.04 13.28
N VAL A 155 10.50 -8.28 12.19
CA VAL A 155 11.68 -8.07 11.34
C VAL A 155 12.74 -7.27 12.10
N ALA A 156 12.31 -6.21 12.80
CA ALA A 156 13.20 -5.38 13.60
C ALA A 156 13.87 -6.16 14.74
N LYS A 157 13.11 -6.99 15.48
CA LYS A 157 13.64 -7.83 16.56
C LYS A 157 14.60 -8.91 16.07
N ALA A 158 14.39 -9.43 14.87
CA ALA A 158 15.28 -10.40 14.25
C ALA A 158 16.59 -9.76 13.72
N GLY A 159 16.70 -8.42 13.73
CA GLY A 159 17.88 -7.71 13.20
C GLY A 159 18.07 -7.89 11.69
N LEU A 160 17.00 -8.19 10.96
CA LEU A 160 17.06 -8.42 9.52
C LEU A 160 17.08 -7.08 8.77
N ASP A 161 17.81 -7.03 7.65
CA ASP A 161 17.74 -5.90 6.72
C ASP A 161 16.32 -5.80 6.14
N ALA A 162 15.71 -4.62 6.27
CA ALA A 162 14.32 -4.38 5.93
C ALA A 162 14.04 -4.67 4.44
N LEU A 163 14.90 -4.20 3.54
CA LEU A 163 14.70 -4.36 2.11
C LEU A 163 14.98 -5.80 1.68
N GLU A 164 16.05 -6.42 2.17
CA GLU A 164 16.32 -7.83 1.86
C GLU A 164 15.18 -8.72 2.32
N HIS A 165 14.70 -8.52 3.56
CA HIS A 165 13.52 -9.22 4.05
C HIS A 165 12.33 -8.98 3.12
N TYR A 166 12.07 -7.74 2.72
CA TYR A 166 10.96 -7.45 1.83
C TYR A 166 11.08 -8.17 0.49
N MET A 167 12.25 -8.10 -0.16
CA MET A 167 12.50 -8.68 -1.49
C MET A 167 12.47 -10.21 -1.49
N ILE A 168 12.79 -10.85 -0.36
CA ILE A 168 12.76 -12.31 -0.25
C ILE A 168 11.40 -12.81 0.24
N GLN A 169 10.82 -12.17 1.25
CA GLN A 169 9.69 -12.74 2.00
C GLN A 169 8.56 -11.74 2.22
N GLY A 170 8.87 -10.50 2.59
CA GLY A 170 7.85 -9.52 3.00
C GLY A 170 6.81 -9.24 1.91
N PHE A 171 7.21 -9.21 0.64
CA PHE A 171 6.27 -9.03 -0.46
C PHE A 171 5.27 -10.20 -0.55
N ARG A 172 5.69 -11.44 -0.25
CA ARG A 172 4.84 -12.65 -0.25
C ARG A 172 3.81 -12.58 0.86
N GLU A 173 4.21 -12.05 2.01
CA GLU A 173 3.39 -11.82 3.20
C GLU A 173 2.47 -10.59 3.10
N ALA A 174 2.40 -9.95 1.92
CA ALA A 174 1.64 -8.73 1.71
C ALA A 174 2.01 -7.60 2.69
N ARG A 175 3.32 -7.47 3.00
CA ARG A 175 3.84 -6.33 3.75
C ARG A 175 3.94 -5.10 2.86
N LYS A 176 3.84 -3.93 3.48
CA LYS A 176 3.88 -2.62 2.85
C LYS A 176 5.34 -2.15 2.76
N PRO A 177 5.86 -1.85 1.55
CA PRO A 177 7.21 -1.29 1.40
C PRO A 177 7.30 0.18 1.86
N PHE A 178 6.17 0.90 1.83
CA PHE A 178 6.00 2.28 2.31
C PHE A 178 4.53 2.55 2.64
N ASP A 179 4.25 3.63 3.37
CA ASP A 179 2.92 3.90 3.96
C ASP A 179 1.77 3.95 2.93
N GLY A 180 2.02 4.56 1.77
CA GLY A 180 1.05 4.72 0.68
C GLY A 180 0.82 3.50 -0.21
N PHE A 181 1.43 2.35 0.09
CA PHE A 181 1.29 1.12 -0.70
C PHE A 181 0.31 0.15 -0.05
N ASP A 182 -0.72 -0.28 -0.80
CA ASP A 182 -1.63 -1.36 -0.39
C ASP A 182 -1.34 -2.61 -1.23
N PRO A 183 -0.60 -3.59 -0.69
CA PRO A 183 -0.19 -4.78 -1.43
C PRO A 183 -1.37 -5.69 -1.79
N LEU A 184 -2.47 -5.68 -1.02
CA LEU A 184 -3.65 -6.50 -1.30
C LEU A 184 -4.45 -5.90 -2.44
N TYR A 185 -4.66 -4.58 -2.41
CA TYR A 185 -5.24 -3.85 -3.55
C TYR A 185 -4.40 -4.05 -4.81
N TYR A 186 -3.10 -3.79 -4.72
CA TYR A 186 -2.19 -3.81 -5.86
C TYR A 186 -2.16 -5.19 -6.53
N ARG A 187 -2.06 -6.26 -5.73
CA ARG A 187 -2.11 -7.64 -6.23
C ARG A 187 -3.41 -7.95 -6.95
N ARG A 188 -4.55 -7.58 -6.36
CA ARG A 188 -5.87 -7.84 -6.94
C ARG A 188 -6.07 -7.09 -8.25
N LYS A 189 -5.57 -5.85 -8.34
CA LYS A 189 -5.76 -4.96 -9.49
C LYS A 189 -4.81 -5.30 -10.64
N TYR A 190 -3.50 -5.41 -10.37
CA TYR A 190 -2.47 -5.49 -11.41
C TYR A 190 -1.82 -6.86 -11.55
N LEU A 191 -1.81 -7.69 -10.50
CA LEU A 191 -1.12 -8.99 -10.49
C LEU A 191 -2.06 -10.20 -10.48
N ARG A 192 -3.31 -10.04 -10.90
CA ARG A 192 -4.30 -11.13 -10.91
C ARG A 192 -3.83 -12.37 -11.67
N HIS A 193 -3.07 -12.18 -12.73
CA HIS A 193 -2.53 -13.25 -13.58
C HIS A 193 -1.07 -13.63 -13.23
N SER A 194 -0.50 -13.05 -12.18
CA SER A 194 0.87 -13.31 -11.74
C SER A 194 1.02 -13.09 -10.22
N PRO A 195 0.27 -13.84 -9.39
CA PRO A 195 0.13 -13.57 -7.95
C PRO A 195 1.45 -13.69 -7.16
N ASP A 196 2.40 -14.47 -7.69
CA ASP A 196 3.73 -14.66 -7.09
C ASP A 196 4.73 -13.55 -7.44
N SER A 197 4.36 -12.62 -8.32
CA SER A 197 5.22 -11.49 -8.68
C SER A 197 5.37 -10.52 -7.52
N ASN A 198 6.52 -9.86 -7.46
CA ASN A 198 6.78 -8.83 -6.47
C ASN A 198 6.01 -7.55 -6.84
N PRO A 199 5.02 -7.12 -6.03
CA PRO A 199 4.18 -5.95 -6.32
C PRO A 199 4.97 -4.64 -6.35
N LEU A 200 6.02 -4.49 -5.53
CA LEU A 200 6.86 -3.30 -5.59
C LEU A 200 7.62 -3.23 -6.91
N LEU A 201 8.16 -4.34 -7.41
CA LEU A 201 8.90 -4.33 -8.68
C LEU A 201 7.98 -4.02 -9.85
N HIS A 202 6.79 -4.64 -9.90
CA HIS A 202 5.78 -4.30 -10.90
C HIS A 202 5.37 -2.82 -10.82
N TYR A 203 5.25 -2.27 -9.60
CA TYR A 203 5.00 -0.83 -9.42
C TYR A 203 6.14 0.03 -9.94
N LEU A 204 7.39 -0.26 -9.59
CA LEU A 204 8.54 0.50 -10.09
C LEU A 204 8.63 0.52 -11.61
N GLU A 205 8.28 -0.57 -12.27
CA GLU A 205 8.28 -0.68 -13.75
C GLU A 205 7.12 0.08 -14.41
N ASN A 206 6.01 0.31 -13.70
CA ASN A 206 4.78 0.84 -14.29
C ASN A 206 4.26 2.14 -13.66
N ARG A 207 4.93 2.68 -12.64
CA ARG A 207 4.47 3.83 -11.82
C ARG A 207 4.22 5.11 -12.62
N ASP A 208 4.86 5.26 -13.79
CA ASP A 208 4.71 6.44 -14.64
C ASP A 208 3.42 6.38 -15.48
N ARG A 209 2.71 5.25 -15.46
CA ARG A 209 1.42 5.11 -16.12
C ARG A 209 0.29 5.70 -15.25
N PRO A 210 -0.63 6.48 -15.83
CA PRO A 210 -1.68 7.16 -15.06
C PRO A 210 -2.70 6.21 -14.43
N ASP A 211 -2.84 5.00 -14.96
CA ASP A 211 -3.77 3.96 -14.47
C ASP A 211 -3.18 3.10 -13.34
N VAL A 212 -1.92 3.32 -12.97
CA VAL A 212 -1.22 2.53 -11.96
C VAL A 212 -1.09 3.32 -10.66
N HIS A 213 -1.75 2.81 -9.63
CA HIS A 213 -1.76 3.42 -8.30
C HIS A 213 -1.24 2.43 -7.24
N PRO A 214 -0.39 2.88 -6.29
CA PRO A 214 0.17 2.01 -5.24
C PRO A 214 -0.88 1.57 -4.22
N SER A 215 -2.02 2.26 -4.12
CA SER A 215 -3.16 1.94 -3.27
C SER A 215 -4.47 2.32 -3.95
N SER A 216 -5.60 1.86 -3.39
CA SER A 216 -6.94 2.20 -3.89
C SER A 216 -7.10 3.72 -3.89
N PRO A 217 -7.42 4.35 -5.04
CA PRO A 217 -7.77 5.76 -5.06
C PRO A 217 -8.94 6.03 -4.12
N GLU A 218 -8.96 7.20 -3.47
CA GLU A 218 -10.06 7.60 -2.58
C GLU A 218 -11.43 7.60 -3.28
N THR A 219 -11.42 7.74 -4.61
CA THR A 219 -12.61 7.72 -5.47
C THR A 219 -13.12 6.32 -5.79
N GLU A 220 -12.32 5.25 -5.59
CA GLU A 220 -12.72 3.87 -5.86
C GLU A 220 -13.48 3.33 -4.63
N ILE A 221 -14.81 3.42 -4.68
CA ILE A 221 -15.70 2.95 -3.61
C ILE A 221 -15.65 1.41 -3.57
N SER A 222 -14.97 0.83 -2.59
CA SER A 222 -15.10 -0.59 -2.29
C SER A 222 -16.42 -0.90 -1.59
N VAL A 223 -16.95 -2.13 -1.74
CA VAL A 223 -18.16 -2.58 -1.02
C VAL A 223 -18.02 -2.36 0.49
N PHE A 224 -16.86 -2.67 1.06
CA PHE A 224 -16.58 -2.44 2.48
C PHE A 224 -16.50 -0.94 2.84
N GLY A 225 -15.93 -0.13 1.94
CA GLY A 225 -15.90 1.33 2.06
C GLY A 225 -17.32 1.91 2.06
N GLU A 226 -18.20 1.40 1.21
CA GLU A 226 -19.59 1.83 1.14
C GLU A 226 -20.36 1.42 2.39
N ILE A 227 -20.21 0.18 2.87
CA ILE A 227 -20.82 -0.28 4.12
C ILE A 227 -20.36 0.63 5.28
N LYS A 228 -19.06 0.92 5.40
CA LYS A 228 -18.53 1.80 6.45
C LYS A 228 -19.03 3.25 6.31
N ARG A 229 -19.17 3.76 5.09
CA ARG A 229 -19.71 5.11 4.80
C ARG A 229 -21.17 5.21 5.22
N ARG A 230 -21.98 4.22 4.86
CA ARG A 230 -23.44 4.21 5.09
C ARG A 230 -23.83 3.84 6.52
N SER A 231 -23.01 3.09 7.24
CA SER A 231 -23.27 2.79 8.65
C SER A 231 -22.85 3.91 9.62
N LYS A 232 -22.20 4.97 9.13
CA LYS A 232 -21.87 6.16 9.94
C LYS A 232 -23.00 7.19 9.94
N PRO A 233 -23.16 7.99 11.01
CA PRO A 233 -23.97 9.21 11.00
C PRO A 233 -23.70 10.08 9.77
N GLY A 234 -24.70 10.22 8.90
CA GLY A 234 -24.62 11.11 7.73
C GLY A 234 -24.89 12.58 8.08
N PRO A 235 -24.84 13.51 7.09
CA PRO A 235 -25.12 14.93 7.30
C PRO A 235 -26.51 15.22 7.87
N LEU A 236 -27.48 14.33 7.62
CA LEU A 236 -28.85 14.41 8.14
C LEU A 236 -29.03 13.64 9.46
N PHE A 237 -27.96 13.16 10.07
CA PHE A 237 -28.05 12.46 11.35
C PHE A 237 -28.33 13.46 12.48
N GLU A 238 -29.45 13.26 13.16
CA GLU A 238 -29.82 14.06 14.31
C GLU A 238 -29.54 13.29 15.60
N LYS A 239 -28.82 13.93 16.54
CA LYS A 239 -28.75 13.44 17.91
C LYS A 239 -30.11 13.67 18.57
N VAL A 240 -30.53 12.75 19.44
CA VAL A 240 -31.75 12.92 20.25
C VAL A 240 -31.67 14.27 20.99
N ARG A 241 -32.60 15.15 20.66
CA ARG A 241 -32.74 16.49 21.26
C ARG A 241 -34.18 16.67 21.73
N PRO A 242 -34.47 16.44 23.02
CA PRO A 242 -35.77 16.75 23.56
C PRO A 242 -36.09 18.25 23.39
N LEU A 243 -37.35 18.57 23.12
CA LEU A 243 -37.81 19.95 23.16
C LEU A 243 -37.63 20.50 24.58
N PRO A 244 -37.19 21.77 24.72
CA PRO A 244 -37.10 22.38 26.03
C PRO A 244 -38.48 22.49 26.67
N LYS A 245 -38.57 22.38 28.00
CA LYS A 245 -39.84 22.51 28.73
C LYS A 245 -40.55 23.85 28.49
N SER A 246 -39.80 24.89 28.10
CA SER A 246 -40.29 26.22 27.74
C SER A 246 -40.78 26.34 26.29
N ALA A 247 -40.73 25.27 25.49
CA ALA A 247 -41.16 25.31 24.10
C ALA A 247 -42.66 25.63 24.00
N ILE A 248 -42.99 26.69 23.26
CA ILE A 248 -44.38 27.07 22.99
C ILE A 248 -44.93 26.17 21.87
N ARG A 249 -45.95 25.37 22.18
CA ARG A 249 -46.64 24.55 21.17
C ARG A 249 -47.61 25.42 20.36
N ARG A 250 -47.39 25.51 19.05
CA ARG A 250 -48.26 26.26 18.12
C ARG A 250 -49.33 25.40 17.46
N ALA A 251 -49.13 24.08 17.44
CA ALA A 251 -50.05 23.10 16.88
C ALA A 251 -49.91 21.77 17.64
N ARG A 252 -50.96 20.95 17.56
CA ARG A 252 -50.92 19.55 18.00
C ARG A 252 -50.29 18.72 16.88
N VAL A 253 -49.16 18.09 17.15
CA VAL A 253 -48.45 17.26 16.17
C VAL A 253 -48.74 15.80 16.46
N LEU A 254 -49.28 15.09 15.47
CA LEU A 254 -49.49 13.65 15.51
C LEU A 254 -48.63 12.98 14.43
N ALA A 255 -48.10 11.80 14.72
CA ALA A 255 -47.30 11.04 13.76
C ALA A 255 -48.04 9.78 13.30
N TYR A 256 -48.01 9.48 12.01
CA TYR A 256 -48.49 8.17 11.52
C TYR A 256 -47.60 7.06 12.08
N TYR A 257 -48.24 6.01 12.59
CA TYR A 257 -47.57 4.89 13.24
C TYR A 257 -47.93 3.57 12.54
N LEU A 258 -46.93 2.84 12.06
CA LEU A 258 -47.12 1.53 11.45
C LEU A 258 -46.90 0.44 12.50
N PRO A 259 -47.94 -0.35 12.88
CA PRO A 259 -47.82 -1.33 13.95
C PRO A 259 -47.27 -2.71 13.51
N GLN A 260 -46.93 -2.90 12.23
CA GLN A 260 -46.55 -4.21 11.65
C GLN A 260 -45.10 -4.64 11.97
N PHE A 261 -44.67 -4.45 13.22
CA PHE A 261 -43.36 -4.90 13.73
C PHE A 261 -43.52 -6.03 14.76
N HIS A 262 -44.46 -6.93 14.52
CA HIS A 262 -44.69 -8.15 15.28
C HIS A 262 -45.15 -9.26 14.32
N THR A 263 -44.98 -10.51 14.74
CA THR A 263 -45.37 -11.67 13.93
C THR A 263 -46.85 -11.99 14.17
N ILE A 264 -47.53 -12.44 13.12
CA ILE A 264 -48.88 -13.00 13.19
C ILE A 264 -48.96 -14.22 12.26
N PRO A 265 -49.81 -15.22 12.55
CA PRO A 265 -49.88 -16.45 11.75
C PRO A 265 -50.15 -16.20 10.26
N GLU A 266 -50.97 -15.21 9.92
CA GLU A 266 -51.35 -14.87 8.55
C GLU A 266 -50.16 -14.34 7.76
N ASN A 267 -49.38 -13.42 8.34
CA ASN A 267 -48.18 -12.90 7.68
C ASN A 267 -47.11 -13.99 7.57
N ASP A 268 -46.95 -14.83 8.59
CA ASP A 268 -45.99 -15.92 8.54
C ASP A 268 -46.34 -16.93 7.44
N ALA A 269 -47.63 -17.22 7.23
CA ALA A 269 -48.10 -18.08 6.15
C ALA A 269 -47.84 -17.50 4.74
N TRP A 270 -47.86 -16.17 4.60
CA TRP A 270 -47.70 -15.50 3.29
C TRP A 270 -46.25 -15.15 2.98
N TRP A 271 -45.46 -14.78 3.99
CA TRP A 271 -44.14 -14.16 3.83
C TRP A 271 -42.98 -14.95 4.47
N GLY A 272 -43.29 -16.04 5.18
CA GLY A 272 -42.35 -16.90 5.87
C GLY A 272 -42.37 -16.71 7.39
N GLU A 273 -41.98 -17.76 8.12
CA GLU A 273 -41.97 -17.79 9.59
C GLU A 273 -41.17 -16.61 10.18
N GLY A 274 -41.76 -15.95 11.18
CA GLY A 274 -41.12 -14.83 11.87
C GLY A 274 -41.14 -13.51 11.11
N PHE A 275 -42.06 -13.33 10.15
CA PHE A 275 -42.11 -12.13 9.34
C PHE A 275 -42.45 -10.89 10.17
N THR A 276 -41.65 -9.84 10.00
CA THR A 276 -41.95 -8.47 10.40
C THR A 276 -41.50 -7.53 9.29
N GLU A 277 -41.92 -6.26 9.32
CA GLU A 277 -41.41 -5.28 8.35
C GLU A 277 -39.87 -5.14 8.37
N TRP A 278 -39.18 -5.54 9.44
CA TRP A 278 -37.72 -5.60 9.47
C TRP A 278 -37.13 -6.57 8.45
N THR A 279 -37.85 -7.62 8.04
CA THR A 279 -37.40 -8.58 7.03
C THR A 279 -37.16 -7.90 5.67
N ASN A 280 -37.83 -6.79 5.40
CA ASN A 280 -37.65 -6.02 4.17
C ASN A 280 -36.42 -5.09 4.22
N LEU A 281 -35.97 -4.69 5.41
CA LEU A 281 -34.91 -3.69 5.57
C LEU A 281 -33.57 -4.14 4.96
N PRO A 282 -33.04 -5.36 5.21
CA PRO A 282 -31.78 -5.82 4.60
C PRO A 282 -31.82 -5.88 3.07
N ARG A 283 -33.02 -5.97 2.46
CA ARG A 283 -33.22 -6.00 1.01
C ARG A 283 -33.20 -4.60 0.39
N GLY A 284 -33.25 -3.54 1.20
CA GLY A 284 -33.19 -2.16 0.74
C GLY A 284 -31.81 -1.82 0.18
N ILE A 285 -31.64 -1.90 -1.13
CA ILE A 285 -30.41 -1.50 -1.82
C ILE A 285 -30.53 -0.10 -2.47
N PRO A 286 -29.43 0.67 -2.57
CA PRO A 286 -29.42 1.93 -3.30
C PRO A 286 -29.89 1.75 -4.76
N ARG A 287 -30.80 2.63 -5.21
CA ARG A 287 -31.33 2.65 -6.60
C ARG A 287 -30.74 3.73 -7.50
N PHE A 288 -29.97 4.67 -6.95
CA PHE A 288 -29.27 5.74 -7.65
C PHE A 288 -28.07 6.20 -6.82
N SER A 289 -27.16 6.98 -7.42
CA SER A 289 -25.98 7.50 -6.71
C SER A 289 -26.40 8.22 -5.44
N ASP A 290 -25.68 7.96 -4.35
CA ASP A 290 -25.94 8.55 -3.03
C ASP A 290 -27.27 8.19 -2.36
N HIS A 291 -28.06 7.27 -2.93
CA HIS A 291 -29.26 6.75 -2.27
C HIS A 291 -28.89 6.00 -0.98
N TYR A 292 -29.21 6.60 0.17
CA TYR A 292 -28.89 6.02 1.48
C TYR A 292 -29.90 4.93 1.88
N GLN A 293 -29.60 3.69 1.48
CA GLN A 293 -30.31 2.48 1.88
C GLN A 293 -29.31 1.34 2.15
N PRO A 294 -29.59 0.45 3.12
CA PRO A 294 -30.74 0.49 4.02
C PRO A 294 -30.54 1.48 5.18
N ARG A 295 -31.63 2.03 5.72
CA ARG A 295 -31.60 2.88 6.94
C ARG A 295 -31.75 2.02 8.20
N ILE A 296 -30.63 1.71 8.84
CA ILE A 296 -30.62 0.83 10.02
C ILE A 296 -31.15 1.58 11.26
N PRO A 297 -32.15 1.05 11.99
CA PRO A 297 -32.66 1.68 13.21
C PRO A 297 -31.60 1.68 14.32
N ARG A 298 -31.45 2.82 15.01
CA ARG A 298 -30.40 3.02 16.03
C ARG A 298 -30.90 2.91 17.47
N ASP A 299 -31.88 3.73 17.87
CA ASP A 299 -32.21 3.92 19.29
C ASP A 299 -32.93 2.72 19.92
N LEU A 300 -33.84 2.10 19.18
CA LEU A 300 -34.57 0.90 19.61
C LEU A 300 -34.14 -0.36 18.84
N GLY A 301 -33.18 -0.24 17.91
CA GLY A 301 -32.77 -1.32 17.03
C GLY A 301 -33.93 -1.93 16.23
N HIS A 302 -33.81 -3.22 15.90
CA HIS A 302 -34.87 -4.01 15.28
C HIS A 302 -35.82 -4.52 16.37
N TYR A 303 -36.62 -3.61 16.93
CA TYR A 303 -37.56 -3.93 18.02
C TYR A 303 -38.72 -4.80 17.56
N THR A 304 -39.37 -5.49 18.49
CA THR A 304 -40.63 -6.21 18.25
C THR A 304 -41.77 -5.61 19.07
N LEU A 305 -42.98 -5.55 18.51
CA LEU A 305 -44.20 -5.07 19.17
C LEU A 305 -45.02 -6.22 19.77
N ASN A 306 -44.35 -7.16 20.42
CA ASN A 306 -44.96 -8.26 21.16
C ASN A 306 -45.21 -7.92 22.65
N SER A 307 -44.78 -6.74 23.10
CA SER A 307 -45.01 -6.23 24.45
C SER A 307 -45.27 -4.71 24.42
N PRO A 308 -45.96 -4.16 25.44
CA PRO A 308 -46.22 -2.73 25.53
C PRO A 308 -44.97 -1.88 25.81
N GLU A 309 -43.89 -2.47 26.35
CA GLU A 309 -42.67 -1.75 26.76
C GLU A 309 -42.05 -0.93 25.61
N ILE A 310 -42.02 -1.49 24.40
CA ILE A 310 -41.48 -0.79 23.23
C ILE A 310 -42.37 0.39 22.85
N LEU A 311 -43.70 0.24 22.92
CA LEU A 311 -44.64 1.34 22.65
C LEU A 311 -44.48 2.45 23.69
N GLU A 312 -44.27 2.12 24.96
CA GLU A 312 -44.00 3.10 26.02
C GLU A 312 -42.72 3.89 25.74
N ARG A 313 -41.64 3.21 25.34
CA ARG A 313 -40.37 3.85 24.97
C ARG A 313 -40.53 4.75 23.74
N GLN A 314 -41.27 4.31 22.73
CA GLN A 314 -41.57 5.13 21.55
C GLN A 314 -42.43 6.34 21.90
N ALA A 315 -43.43 6.18 22.77
CA ALA A 315 -44.26 7.27 23.26
C ALA A 315 -43.42 8.30 24.05
N ALA A 316 -42.49 7.84 24.90
CA ALA A 316 -41.58 8.72 25.61
C ALA A 316 -40.66 9.50 24.66
N MET A 317 -40.13 8.84 23.62
CA MET A 317 -39.31 9.49 22.59
C MET A 317 -40.11 10.53 21.79
N ALA A 318 -41.33 10.17 21.37
CA ALA A 318 -42.23 11.05 20.64
C ALA A 318 -42.62 12.28 21.47
N HIS A 319 -43.01 12.07 22.73
CA HIS A 319 -43.34 13.14 23.65
C HIS A 319 -42.16 14.08 23.90
N ALA A 320 -40.95 13.53 24.09
CA ALA A 320 -39.72 14.32 24.21
C ALA A 320 -39.45 15.16 22.95
N ALA A 321 -39.81 14.67 21.76
CA ALA A 321 -39.69 15.38 20.50
C ALA A 321 -40.85 16.35 20.21
N GLY A 322 -41.87 16.44 21.07
CA GLY A 322 -43.04 17.30 20.90
C GLY A 322 -44.19 16.71 20.10
N ILE A 323 -44.14 15.42 19.79
CA ILE A 323 -45.24 14.68 19.18
C ILE A 323 -46.22 14.31 20.31
N GLU A 324 -47.48 14.71 20.15
CA GLU A 324 -48.51 14.55 21.18
C GLU A 324 -49.15 13.16 21.15
N GLY A 325 -49.13 12.50 20.00
CA GLY A 325 -49.71 11.17 19.85
C GLY A 325 -49.46 10.57 18.48
N PHE A 326 -49.98 9.36 18.31
CA PHE A 326 -49.84 8.57 17.10
C PHE A 326 -51.19 8.36 16.41
N VAL A 327 -51.18 8.40 15.08
CA VAL A 327 -52.28 7.95 14.23
C VAL A 327 -51.91 6.55 13.75
N PHE A 328 -52.54 5.53 14.34
CA PHE A 328 -52.25 4.15 13.99
C PHE A 328 -52.74 3.84 12.59
N TYR A 329 -51.82 3.40 11.75
CA TYR A 329 -52.14 2.82 10.47
C TYR A 329 -52.83 1.47 10.70
N PHE A 330 -53.99 1.28 10.08
CA PHE A 330 -54.82 0.11 10.26
C PHE A 330 -55.31 -0.39 8.91
N TYR A 331 -55.10 -1.69 8.64
CA TYR A 331 -55.65 -2.37 7.47
C TYR A 331 -56.85 -3.23 7.88
N TRP A 332 -57.90 -3.23 7.07
CA TRP A 332 -58.90 -4.29 7.07
C TRP A 332 -58.53 -5.30 6.00
N PHE A 333 -58.20 -6.51 6.41
CA PHE A 333 -58.15 -7.67 5.54
C PHE A 333 -59.48 -8.41 5.76
N ASN A 334 -60.31 -8.47 4.71
CA ASN A 334 -61.58 -9.21 4.70
C ASN A 334 -61.35 -10.69 4.42
#